data_AF-A0A975HF91-F1
#
_entry.id   AF-A0A975HF91-F1
#
_cell.length_a   1.000
_cell.length_b   1.000
_cell.length_c   1.000
_cell.angle_alpha   90.00
_cell.angle_beta   90.00
_cell.angle_gamma   90.00
#
_symmetry.space_group_name_H-M   'P 1'
#
loop_
_entity.id
_entity.type
_entity.pdbx_description
1 polymer ?
#
loop_
_entity_poly.entity_id
_entity_poly.type
_entity_poly.pdbx_seq_one_letter_code
_entity_poly.pdbx_strand_id
1 'polypeptide(L)'
;MDDDRARNREEERGRRSAERAEAAQARSDRRAAERDEAARLREQARDARRAEDEQRRAALAEAREDRPKRRASGSLARTGEAKVVRDTRNYRTNVDISRMRQLAMRGATVEGLAKVFGVSIETVEKAIEGVGVMKL
;
A
#
# COMPACT_ATOMS: atom_id res chain seq x y z
N MET A 1 23.88 51.35 -50.47
CA MET A 1 23.27 52.11 -49.35
C MET A 1 22.14 51.34 -48.67
N ASP A 2 21.13 50.83 -49.41
CA ASP A 2 20.06 50.00 -48.80
C ASP A 2 20.48 48.55 -48.52
N ASP A 3 21.32 47.95 -49.37
CA ASP A 3 21.83 46.58 -49.19
C ASP A 3 22.72 46.42 -47.95
N ASP A 4 23.56 47.40 -47.65
CA ASP A 4 24.44 47.37 -46.46
C ASP A 4 23.61 47.47 -45.16
N ARG A 5 22.50 48.22 -45.21
CA ARG A 5 21.58 48.38 -44.08
C ARG A 5 20.76 47.10 -43.84
N ALA A 6 20.40 46.39 -44.90
CA ALA A 6 19.74 45.08 -44.82
C ALA A 6 20.69 44.02 -44.23
N ARG A 7 21.94 43.98 -44.70
CA ARG A 7 22.99 43.06 -44.22
C ARG A 7 23.29 43.25 -42.73
N ASN A 8 23.48 44.50 -42.29
CA ASN A 8 23.72 44.81 -40.88
C ASN A 8 22.57 44.35 -39.96
N ARG A 9 21.31 44.47 -40.41
CA ARG A 9 20.15 44.00 -39.64
C ARG A 9 20.07 42.47 -39.58
N GLU A 10 20.50 41.78 -40.61
CA GLU A 10 20.55 40.32 -40.64
C GLU A 10 21.65 39.80 -39.71
N GLU A 11 22.84 40.40 -39.75
CA GLU A 11 23.93 40.11 -38.82
C GLU A 11 23.53 40.37 -37.36
N GLU A 12 22.86 41.49 -37.07
CA GLU A 12 22.39 41.82 -35.73
C GLU A 12 21.31 40.84 -35.23
N ARG A 13 20.45 40.34 -36.13
CA ARG A 13 19.51 39.26 -35.80
C ARG A 13 20.24 37.94 -35.53
N GLY A 14 21.25 37.62 -36.33
CA GLY A 14 22.09 36.44 -36.16
C GLY A 14 22.80 36.44 -34.80
N ARG A 15 23.41 37.58 -34.42
CA ARG A 15 24.06 37.76 -33.11
C ARG A 15 23.09 37.56 -31.95
N ARG A 16 21.93 38.25 -31.97
CA ARG A 16 20.90 38.09 -30.92
C ARG A 16 20.35 36.68 -30.83
N SER A 17 20.25 35.96 -31.95
CA SER A 17 19.82 34.56 -31.97
C SER A 17 20.87 33.66 -31.32
N ALA A 18 22.15 33.85 -31.66
CA ALA A 18 23.27 33.11 -31.09
C ALA A 18 23.39 33.35 -29.58
N GLU A 19 23.31 34.60 -29.12
CA GLU A 19 23.33 34.95 -27.69
C GLU A 19 22.17 34.31 -26.92
N ARG A 20 20.97 34.26 -27.52
CA ARG A 20 19.82 33.58 -26.91
C ARG A 20 20.02 32.06 -26.81
N ALA A 21 20.59 31.45 -27.85
CA ALA A 21 20.89 30.03 -27.85
C ALA A 21 21.94 29.67 -26.80
N GLU A 22 23.01 30.46 -26.70
CA GLU A 22 24.06 30.31 -25.69
C GLU A 22 23.49 30.48 -24.27
N ALA A 23 22.69 31.53 -24.03
CA ALA A 23 22.04 31.74 -22.75
C ALA A 23 21.05 30.61 -22.38
N ALA A 24 20.36 30.03 -23.38
CA ALA A 24 19.51 28.87 -23.17
C ALA A 24 20.32 27.62 -22.82
N GLN A 25 21.44 27.39 -23.51
CA GLN A 25 22.35 26.29 -23.23
C GLN A 25 22.94 26.40 -21.82
N ALA A 26 23.48 27.57 -21.45
CA ALA A 26 24.04 27.82 -20.12
C ALA A 26 23.01 27.58 -19.00
N ARG A 27 21.73 27.94 -19.21
CA ARG A 27 20.65 27.63 -18.25
C ARG A 27 20.37 26.13 -18.17
N SER A 28 20.42 25.42 -19.29
CA SER A 28 20.23 23.97 -19.33
C SER A 28 21.36 23.25 -18.59
N ASP A 29 22.60 23.63 -18.87
CA ASP A 29 23.80 23.04 -18.26
C ASP A 29 23.83 23.27 -16.75
N ARG A 30 23.49 24.50 -16.31
CA ARG A 30 23.34 24.80 -14.88
C ARG A 30 22.30 23.91 -14.20
N ARG A 31 21.12 23.76 -14.81
CA ARG A 31 20.06 22.87 -14.26
C ARG A 31 20.48 21.40 -14.27
N ALA A 32 21.29 20.96 -15.23
CA ALA A 32 21.84 19.61 -15.24
C ALA A 32 22.79 19.42 -14.06
N ALA A 33 23.74 20.34 -13.86
CA ALA A 33 24.68 20.30 -12.74
C ALA A 33 23.96 20.33 -11.37
N GLU A 34 22.97 21.20 -11.18
CA GLU A 34 22.18 21.28 -9.95
C GLU A 34 21.41 19.97 -9.68
N ARG A 35 20.90 19.30 -10.72
CA ARG A 35 20.21 18.01 -10.58
C ARG A 35 21.17 16.88 -10.19
N ASP A 36 22.36 16.85 -10.78
CA ASP A 36 23.39 15.85 -10.48
C ASP A 36 23.88 16.00 -9.04
N GLU A 37 24.12 17.23 -8.60
CA GLU A 37 24.49 17.51 -7.21
C GLU A 37 23.38 17.09 -6.23
N ALA A 38 22.13 17.46 -6.52
CA ALA A 38 21.00 17.05 -5.70
C ALA A 38 20.79 15.53 -5.66
N ALA A 39 21.11 14.82 -6.76
CA ALA A 39 21.07 13.37 -6.80
C ALA A 39 22.14 12.75 -5.88
N ARG A 40 23.38 13.25 -5.96
CA ARG A 40 24.49 12.82 -5.09
C ARG A 40 24.18 13.04 -3.62
N LEU A 41 23.66 14.21 -3.25
CA LEU A 41 23.28 14.52 -1.87
C LEU A 41 22.18 13.58 -1.35
N ARG A 42 21.18 13.25 -2.19
CA ARG A 42 20.13 12.30 -1.82
C ARG A 42 20.67 10.89 -1.60
N GLU A 43 21.64 10.45 -2.40
CA GLU A 43 22.29 9.16 -2.24
C GLU A 43 23.12 9.10 -0.96
N GLN A 44 23.96 10.11 -0.72
CA GLN A 44 24.74 10.22 0.53
C GLN A 44 23.83 10.20 1.77
N ALA A 45 22.69 10.91 1.73
CA ALA A 45 21.73 10.88 2.82
C ALA A 45 21.05 9.52 3.01
N ARG A 46 20.87 8.73 1.93
CA ARG A 46 20.35 7.35 2.03
C ARG A 46 21.40 6.42 2.63
N ASP A 47 22.67 6.60 2.31
CA ASP A 47 23.76 5.79 2.82
C ASP A 47 24.01 6.07 4.30
N ALA A 48 23.99 7.34 4.71
CA ALA A 48 24.06 7.72 6.12
C ALA A 48 22.94 7.08 6.95
N ARG A 49 21.68 7.15 6.48
CA ARG A 49 20.55 6.49 7.15
C ARG A 49 20.72 4.97 7.22
N ARG A 50 21.22 4.34 6.16
CA ARG A 50 21.50 2.89 6.15
C ARG A 50 22.54 2.51 7.21
N ALA A 51 23.63 3.28 7.30
CA ALA A 51 24.67 3.06 8.31
C ALA A 51 24.15 3.24 9.74
N GLU A 52 23.35 4.29 10.00
CA GLU A 52 22.72 4.50 11.31
C GLU A 52 21.76 3.37 11.69
N ASP A 53 20.93 2.91 10.74
CA ASP A 53 20.01 1.80 10.98
C ASP A 53 20.75 0.48 11.22
N GLU A 54 21.85 0.24 10.52
CA GLU A 54 22.72 -0.92 10.75
C GLU A 54 23.37 -0.88 12.13
N GLN A 55 23.92 0.27 12.54
CA GLN A 55 24.45 0.46 13.88
C GLN A 55 23.37 0.25 14.96
N ARG A 56 22.16 0.78 14.76
CA ARG A 56 21.04 0.56 15.68
C ARG A 56 20.65 -0.91 15.78
N ARG A 57 20.62 -1.63 14.66
CA ARG A 57 20.34 -3.08 14.63
C ARG A 57 21.43 -3.88 15.33
N ALA A 58 22.69 -3.55 15.10
CA ALA A 58 23.83 -4.20 15.76
C ALA A 58 23.77 -4.00 17.29
N ALA A 59 23.55 -2.76 17.76
CA ALA A 59 23.41 -2.46 19.19
C ALA A 59 22.21 -3.17 19.84
N LEU A 60 21.09 -3.31 19.13
CA LEU A 60 19.93 -4.08 19.60
C LEU A 60 20.20 -5.59 19.67
N ALA A 61 21.00 -6.12 18.73
CA ALA A 61 21.40 -7.52 18.73
C ALA A 61 22.37 -7.82 19.89
N GLU A 62 23.37 -6.97 20.11
CA GLU A 62 24.30 -7.04 21.24
C GLU A 62 23.55 -6.98 22.57
N ALA A 63 22.66 -5.99 22.74
CA ALA A 63 21.82 -5.89 23.93
C ALA A 63 20.82 -7.06 24.12
N ARG A 64 20.58 -7.88 23.08
CA ARG A 64 19.76 -9.09 23.18
C ARG A 64 20.58 -10.29 23.67
N GLU A 65 21.84 -10.40 23.28
CA GLU A 65 22.75 -11.46 23.74
C GLU A 65 23.10 -11.28 25.23
N ASP A 66 23.30 -10.03 25.69
CA ASP A 66 23.63 -9.72 27.09
C ASP A 66 22.44 -9.87 28.06
N ARG A 67 21.21 -9.95 27.56
CA ARG A 67 20.05 -10.18 28.42
C ARG A 67 20.03 -11.64 28.88
N PRO A 68 19.76 -11.92 30.17
CA PRO A 68 19.55 -13.28 30.62
C PRO A 68 18.45 -13.92 29.77
N LYS A 69 18.80 -15.02 29.07
CA LYS A 69 17.89 -15.73 28.16
C LYS A 69 16.62 -16.05 28.94
N ARG A 70 15.52 -15.34 28.60
CA ARG A 70 14.21 -15.63 29.18
C ARG A 70 13.95 -17.13 28.94
N ARG A 71 13.58 -17.86 30.00
CA ARG A 71 13.15 -19.27 29.89
C ARG A 71 12.24 -19.41 28.67
N ALA A 72 12.44 -20.46 27.88
CA ALA A 72 11.68 -20.72 26.67
C ALA A 72 10.19 -20.45 26.93
N SER A 73 9.68 -19.37 26.33
CA SER A 73 8.33 -18.87 26.61
C SER A 73 7.40 -19.36 25.52
N GLY A 74 6.39 -20.12 25.91
CA GLY A 74 5.36 -20.68 25.02
C GLY A 74 4.58 -21.76 25.74
N SER A 75 3.35 -22.07 25.31
CA SER A 75 2.59 -23.17 25.92
C SER A 75 3.39 -24.47 25.85
N LEU A 76 3.96 -24.79 24.68
CA LEU A 76 4.79 -25.97 24.47
C LEU A 76 5.99 -26.06 25.44
N ALA A 77 6.68 -24.94 25.67
CA ALA A 77 7.83 -24.93 26.58
C ALA A 77 7.43 -24.91 28.08
N ARG A 78 6.19 -24.50 28.41
CA ARG A 78 5.68 -24.46 29.78
C ARG A 78 4.94 -25.72 30.21
N THR A 79 4.23 -26.36 29.29
CA THR A 79 3.37 -27.52 29.55
C THR A 79 3.86 -28.79 28.86
N GLY A 80 4.83 -28.71 27.95
CA GLY A 80 5.29 -29.85 27.14
C GLY A 80 4.31 -30.26 26.03
N GLU A 81 3.13 -29.62 25.97
CA GLU A 81 2.07 -30.01 25.05
C GLU A 81 2.06 -29.11 23.81
N ALA A 82 2.15 -29.76 22.64
CA ALA A 82 1.94 -29.09 21.37
C ALA A 82 0.46 -28.72 21.22
N LYS A 83 0.21 -27.51 20.69
CA LYS A 83 -1.16 -27.06 20.42
C LYS A 83 -1.78 -27.99 19.37
N VAL A 84 -2.87 -28.66 19.75
CA VAL A 84 -3.65 -29.49 18.82
C VAL A 84 -4.20 -28.58 17.71
N VAL A 85 -3.76 -28.81 16.48
CA VAL A 85 -4.31 -28.18 15.29
C VAL A 85 -5.62 -28.90 14.98
N ARG A 86 -6.76 -28.21 15.17
CA ARG A 86 -8.06 -28.77 14.80
C ARG A 86 -8.19 -28.75 13.28
N ASP A 87 -8.60 -29.86 12.68
CA ASP A 87 -9.00 -29.89 11.28
C ASP A 87 -10.34 -29.16 11.12
N THR A 88 -10.30 -27.99 10.50
CA THR A 88 -11.47 -27.14 10.27
C THR A 88 -12.05 -27.31 8.87
N ARG A 89 -11.54 -28.23 8.03
CA ARG A 89 -11.97 -28.38 6.63
C ARG A 89 -13.45 -28.73 6.49
N ASN A 90 -14.03 -29.37 7.50
CA ASN A 90 -15.45 -29.75 7.55
C ASN A 90 -16.28 -28.89 8.50
N TYR A 91 -15.73 -27.77 9.00
CA TYR A 91 -16.52 -26.85 9.83
C TYR A 91 -17.54 -26.19 8.93
N ARG A 92 -18.80 -26.58 9.08
CA ARG A 92 -19.92 -25.86 8.47
C ARG A 92 -20.37 -24.78 9.43
N THR A 93 -20.53 -23.58 8.91
CA THR A 93 -21.24 -22.50 9.60
C THR A 93 -22.65 -23.02 9.89
N ASN A 94 -23.01 -23.19 11.16
CA ASN A 94 -24.40 -23.46 11.51
C ASN A 94 -25.22 -22.26 11.02
N VAL A 95 -26.08 -22.50 10.03
CA VAL A 95 -27.00 -21.49 9.53
C VAL A 95 -28.00 -21.21 10.63
N ASP A 96 -27.89 -20.03 11.25
CA ASP A 96 -28.79 -19.61 12.31
C ASP A 96 -30.16 -19.22 11.70
N ILE A 97 -31.06 -20.20 11.69
CA ILE A 97 -32.44 -20.05 11.18
C ILE A 97 -33.17 -18.93 11.94
N SER A 98 -32.95 -18.80 13.24
CA SER A 98 -33.56 -17.76 14.08
C SER A 98 -33.13 -16.37 13.63
N ARG A 99 -31.83 -16.19 13.34
CA ARG A 99 -31.31 -14.92 12.81
C ARG A 99 -31.84 -14.63 11.39
N MET A 100 -31.96 -15.65 10.54
CA MET A 100 -32.52 -15.50 9.20
C MET A 100 -33.96 -15.00 9.24
N ARG A 101 -34.80 -15.58 10.12
CA ARG A 101 -36.18 -15.13 10.37
C ARG A 101 -36.24 -13.69 10.90
N GLN A 102 -35.37 -13.32 11.84
CA GLN A 102 -35.31 -11.95 12.37
C GLN A 102 -34.96 -10.91 11.30
N LEU A 103 -34.01 -11.23 10.40
CA LEU A 103 -33.63 -10.34 9.33
C LEU A 103 -34.74 -10.21 8.27
N ALA A 104 -35.44 -11.30 7.96
CA ALA A 104 -36.61 -11.27 7.09
C ALA A 104 -37.73 -10.36 7.65
N MET A 105 -38.01 -10.44 8.96
CA MET A 105 -38.97 -9.51 9.62
C MET A 105 -38.52 -8.04 9.55
N ARG A 106 -37.22 -7.78 9.44
CA ARG A 106 -36.66 -6.43 9.28
C ARG A 106 -36.61 -5.94 7.82
N GLY A 107 -37.14 -6.71 6.88
CA GLY A 107 -37.21 -6.35 5.46
C GLY A 107 -36.02 -6.77 4.61
N ALA A 108 -35.19 -7.72 5.09
CA ALA A 108 -34.14 -8.30 4.25
C ALA A 108 -34.75 -9.15 3.12
N THR A 109 -34.25 -8.99 1.90
CA THR A 109 -34.71 -9.78 0.74
C THR A 109 -34.17 -11.21 0.79
N VAL A 110 -34.91 -12.15 0.19
CA VAL A 110 -34.52 -13.58 0.11
C VAL A 110 -33.15 -13.74 -0.56
N GLU A 111 -32.90 -13.00 -1.64
CA GLU A 111 -31.61 -12.99 -2.34
C GLU A 111 -30.46 -12.46 -1.47
N GLY A 112 -30.71 -11.40 -0.70
CA GLY A 112 -29.73 -10.84 0.23
C GLY A 112 -29.36 -11.83 1.33
N LEU A 113 -30.36 -12.54 1.87
CA LEU A 113 -30.17 -13.58 2.88
C LEU A 113 -29.41 -14.79 2.30
N ALA A 114 -29.76 -15.27 1.11
CA ALA A 114 -29.07 -16.36 0.44
C ALA A 114 -27.57 -16.04 0.25
N LYS A 115 -27.26 -14.81 -0.16
CA LYS A 115 -25.89 -14.32 -0.31
C LYS A 115 -25.11 -14.22 1.01
N VAL A 116 -25.73 -13.68 2.06
CA VAL A 116 -25.06 -13.47 3.37
C VAL A 116 -24.84 -14.79 4.12
N PHE A 117 -25.82 -15.70 4.06
CA PHE A 117 -25.73 -16.99 4.73
C PHE A 117 -25.06 -18.08 3.88
N GLY A 118 -24.81 -17.80 2.59
CA GLY A 118 -24.14 -18.74 1.68
C GLY A 118 -24.96 -20.00 1.40
N VAL A 119 -26.29 -19.88 1.40
CA VAL A 119 -27.24 -20.97 1.18
C VAL A 119 -28.09 -20.73 -0.06
N SER A 120 -28.77 -21.76 -0.57
CA SER A 120 -29.69 -21.60 -1.69
C SER A 120 -30.91 -20.76 -1.30
N ILE A 121 -31.50 -20.09 -2.30
CA ILE A 121 -32.76 -19.33 -2.15
C ILE A 121 -33.86 -20.22 -1.55
N GLU A 122 -34.00 -21.46 -2.04
CA GLU A 122 -34.96 -22.44 -1.51
C GLU A 122 -34.78 -22.73 -0.01
N THR A 123 -33.52 -22.74 0.45
CA THR A 123 -33.21 -22.96 1.87
C THR A 123 -33.67 -21.77 2.71
N VAL A 124 -33.53 -20.56 2.17
CA VAL A 124 -34.02 -19.33 2.82
C VAL A 124 -35.53 -19.30 2.86
N GLU A 125 -36.21 -19.62 1.75
CA GLU A 125 -37.67 -19.66 1.67
C GLU A 125 -38.27 -20.64 2.68
N LYS A 126 -37.74 -21.86 2.76
CA LYS A 126 -38.13 -22.85 3.78
C LYS A 126 -37.85 -22.38 5.20
N ALA A 127 -36.76 -21.64 5.41
CA ALA A 127 -36.40 -21.14 6.73
C ALA A 127 -37.35 -20.02 7.21
N ILE A 128 -37.90 -19.22 6.31
CA ILE A 128 -38.78 -18.08 6.65
C ILE A 128 -40.28 -18.38 6.46
N GLU A 129 -40.64 -19.55 5.94
CA GLU A 129 -42.02 -20.04 5.83
C GLU A 129 -42.71 -20.01 7.20
N GLY A 130 -43.82 -19.25 7.30
CA GLY A 130 -44.57 -19.06 8.55
C GLY A 130 -44.20 -17.81 9.37
N VAL A 131 -43.16 -17.07 8.97
CA VAL A 131 -42.93 -15.71 9.48
C VAL A 131 -43.68 -14.74 8.57
N GLY A 132 -44.52 -13.87 9.12
CA GLY A 132 -45.34 -12.91 8.37
C GLY A 132 -44.50 -11.84 7.68
N VAL A 133 -43.72 -12.22 6.67
CA VAL A 133 -42.94 -11.33 5.84
C VAL A 133 -43.92 -10.63 4.91
N MET A 134 -44.22 -9.36 5.19
CA MET A 134 -44.97 -8.53 4.26
C MET A 134 -44.19 -8.45 2.95
N LYS A 135 -44.79 -9.00 1.89
CA LYS A 135 -44.33 -8.88 0.50
C LYS A 135 -44.08 -7.39 0.17
N LEU A 136 -42.88 -7.10 -0.31
CA LEU A 136 -42.66 -6.03 -1.29
C LEU A 136 -42.32 -6.72 -2.62
#